data_AF-A0A5C6EIV3-F1
#
_entry.id   AF-A0A5C6EIV3-F1
#
_cell.length_a   1.000
_cell.length_b   1.000
_cell.length_c   1.000
_cell.angle_alpha   90.00
_cell.angle_beta   90.00
_cell.angle_gamma   90.00
#
_symmetry.space_group_name_H-M   'P 1'
#
loop_
_entity.id
_entity.type
_entity.pdbx_description
1 polymer ?
#
loop_
_entity_poly.entity_id
_entity_poly.type
_entity_poly.pdbx_seq_one_letter_code
_entity_poly.pdbx_strand_id
1 'polypeptide(L)'
;MAEKTCYYEILRVERTAQKTEIDRAYRKLAIKYHPDQNRDDETAVAKFKEATEAYEVLSDAEKRSRYDQHGHSGVDSVHQYGDVEDIFEAFGDMFGGGMFGDLFGNRGRGGGRRRVRKGADIRCNVTLTLEEAARGVDKDISFRRRVKCETCAGVGAEPGSKPTQCGTCGGHGQVIQSAGILRVQTACPDCQGSGQKVGSPCNDCRGTGLENKKAELTVTIPAGVDDGMRVRVTGEGEASPDGGPVGDCYVFVTVKPHELFKREGSDLILQLPISYTQAALGAEIEVPTLVGPEQLRVERGTQNGDVFTLRGKGVVDPRGGRTGDLLVQVFIEVPKKLNTEQERLLRELADLDHQSVLPHRTSFLGKLKTFFDTESKPQS
;
A
#
# COMPACT_ATOMS: atom_id res chain seq x y z
N MET A 1 -31.92 -32.03 -33.52
CA MET A 1 -31.92 -30.59 -33.20
C MET A 1 -31.57 -30.50 -31.74
N ALA A 2 -30.42 -29.95 -31.38
CA ALA A 2 -30.05 -29.82 -29.97
C ALA A 2 -30.97 -28.79 -29.31
N GLU A 3 -31.78 -29.20 -28.35
CA GLU A 3 -32.61 -28.28 -27.56
C GLU A 3 -31.67 -27.38 -26.75
N LYS A 4 -31.67 -26.07 -27.03
CA LYS A 4 -30.91 -25.09 -26.23
C LYS A 4 -31.44 -25.09 -24.80
N THR A 5 -30.55 -25.25 -23.81
CA THR A 5 -30.85 -25.26 -22.37
C THR A 5 -31.61 -24.00 -21.96
N CYS A 6 -32.54 -24.10 -21.01
CA CYS A 6 -33.32 -22.93 -20.56
C CYS A 6 -32.42 -21.92 -19.82
N TYR A 7 -32.59 -20.62 -20.06
CA TYR A 7 -31.78 -19.57 -19.40
C TYR A 7 -31.93 -19.54 -17.88
N TYR A 8 -33.11 -19.90 -17.37
CA TYR A 8 -33.35 -20.08 -15.94
C TYR A 8 -32.54 -21.23 -15.35
N GLU A 9 -32.36 -22.32 -16.10
CA GLU A 9 -31.56 -23.48 -15.69
C GLU A 9 -30.06 -23.17 -15.74
N ILE A 10 -29.62 -22.42 -16.75
CA ILE A 10 -28.23 -21.96 -16.89
C ILE A 10 -27.84 -21.11 -15.68
N LEU A 11 -28.67 -20.14 -15.30
CA LEU A 11 -28.44 -19.31 -14.11
C LEU A 11 -28.80 -20.03 -12.80
N ARG A 12 -29.43 -21.21 -12.85
CA ARG A 12 -29.89 -21.99 -11.68
C ARG A 12 -30.85 -21.20 -10.79
N VAL A 13 -31.82 -20.53 -11.42
CA VAL A 13 -32.85 -19.74 -10.75
C VAL A 13 -34.24 -20.15 -11.24
N GLU A 14 -35.26 -19.93 -10.42
CA GLU A 14 -36.65 -20.23 -10.80
C GLU A 14 -37.17 -19.22 -11.82
N ARG A 15 -38.20 -19.61 -12.61
CA ARG A 15 -38.86 -18.69 -13.58
C ARG A 15 -39.49 -17.46 -12.93
N THR A 16 -39.85 -17.58 -11.65
CA THR A 16 -40.40 -16.53 -10.79
C THR A 16 -39.33 -15.62 -10.18
N ALA A 17 -38.05 -15.89 -10.42
CA ALA A 17 -36.94 -15.18 -9.78
C ALA A 17 -37.00 -13.67 -10.04
N GLN A 18 -36.75 -12.90 -8.99
CA GLN A 18 -36.65 -11.44 -9.11
C GLN A 18 -35.31 -11.04 -9.73
N LYS A 19 -35.24 -9.84 -10.30
CA LYS A 19 -34.01 -9.32 -10.94
C LYS A 19 -32.80 -9.42 -10.01
N THR A 20 -32.98 -9.13 -8.73
CA THR A 20 -31.90 -9.22 -7.71
C THR A 20 -31.35 -10.64 -7.53
N GLU A 21 -32.18 -11.67 -7.70
CA GLU A 21 -31.78 -13.07 -7.62
C GLU A 21 -31.04 -13.51 -8.88
N ILE A 22 -31.51 -13.06 -10.05
CA ILE A 22 -30.86 -13.24 -11.35
C ILE A 22 -29.45 -12.60 -11.34
N ASP A 23 -29.34 -11.36 -10.85
CA ASP A 23 -28.06 -10.64 -10.72
C ASP A 23 -27.08 -11.38 -9.81
N ARG A 24 -27.57 -11.92 -8.68
CA ARG A 24 -26.75 -12.67 -7.73
C ARG A 24 -26.27 -13.99 -8.31
N ALA A 25 -27.15 -14.69 -9.01
CA ALA A 25 -26.85 -15.97 -9.65
C ALA A 25 -25.80 -15.81 -10.76
N TYR A 26 -25.96 -14.80 -11.62
CA TYR A 26 -24.98 -14.46 -12.64
C TYR A 26 -23.62 -14.14 -12.03
N ARG A 27 -23.54 -13.26 -11.01
CA ARG A 27 -22.27 -12.93 -10.36
C ARG A 27 -21.52 -14.16 -9.83
N LYS A 28 -22.25 -15.12 -9.26
CA LYS A 28 -21.67 -16.35 -8.74
C LYS A 28 -21.06 -17.22 -9.86
N LEU A 29 -21.72 -17.29 -11.01
CA LEU A 29 -21.24 -18.04 -12.17
C LEU A 29 -20.11 -17.30 -12.90
N ALA A 30 -20.20 -15.97 -13.03
CA ALA A 30 -19.20 -15.12 -13.66
C ALA A 30 -17.86 -15.16 -12.92
N ILE A 31 -17.86 -15.16 -11.58
CA ILE A 31 -16.64 -15.35 -10.79
C ILE A 31 -16.10 -16.78 -10.96
N LYS A 32 -16.99 -17.77 -10.91
CA LYS A 32 -16.59 -19.19 -10.96
C LYS A 32 -15.96 -19.58 -12.30
N TYR A 33 -16.50 -19.07 -13.40
CA TYR A 33 -16.06 -19.39 -14.76
C TYR A 33 -15.29 -18.25 -15.41
N HIS A 34 -14.72 -17.34 -14.61
CA HIS A 34 -13.96 -16.21 -15.13
C HIS A 34 -12.76 -16.69 -15.96
N PRO A 35 -12.58 -16.20 -17.20
CA PRO A 35 -11.49 -16.63 -18.09
C PRO A 35 -10.08 -16.45 -17.49
N ASP A 36 -9.82 -15.36 -16.74
CA ASP A 36 -8.52 -15.20 -16.08
C ASP A 36 -8.20 -16.27 -15.02
N GLN A 37 -9.22 -16.83 -14.36
CA GLN A 37 -9.01 -17.90 -13.37
C GLN A 37 -9.03 -19.30 -14.01
N ASN A 38 -9.50 -19.41 -15.26
CA ASN A 38 -9.73 -20.66 -15.98
C ASN A 38 -9.16 -20.59 -17.42
N ARG A 39 -7.90 -20.13 -17.56
CA ARG A 39 -7.29 -19.76 -18.85
C ARG A 39 -7.18 -20.89 -19.88
N ASP A 40 -7.21 -22.16 -19.44
CA ASP A 40 -7.04 -23.34 -20.28
C ASP A 40 -8.25 -24.30 -20.27
N ASP A 41 -9.40 -23.87 -19.71
CA ASP A 41 -10.62 -24.69 -19.65
C ASP A 41 -11.68 -24.18 -20.63
N GLU A 42 -11.72 -24.77 -21.83
CA GLU A 42 -12.72 -24.48 -22.86
C GLU A 42 -14.17 -24.67 -22.36
N THR A 43 -14.39 -25.57 -21.40
CA THR A 43 -15.72 -25.82 -20.84
C THR A 43 -16.16 -24.72 -19.88
N ALA A 44 -15.22 -24.09 -19.17
CA ALA A 44 -15.49 -22.93 -18.34
C ALA A 44 -15.83 -21.71 -19.21
N VAL A 45 -15.10 -21.52 -20.31
CA VAL A 45 -15.38 -20.47 -21.29
C VAL A 45 -16.76 -20.63 -21.90
N ALA A 46 -17.14 -21.85 -22.33
CA ALA A 46 -18.48 -22.12 -22.86
C ALA A 46 -19.60 -21.79 -21.84
N LYS A 47 -19.44 -22.22 -20.59
CA LYS A 47 -20.40 -21.93 -19.50
C LYS A 47 -20.47 -20.45 -19.15
N PHE A 48 -19.37 -19.72 -19.29
CA PHE A 48 -19.34 -18.27 -19.10
C PHE A 48 -20.13 -17.56 -20.20
N LYS A 49 -19.95 -17.95 -21.47
CA LYS A 49 -20.73 -17.43 -22.61
C LYS A 49 -22.23 -17.68 -22.40
N GLU A 50 -22.62 -18.92 -22.08
CA GLU A 50 -24.02 -19.29 -21.82
C GLU A 50 -24.64 -18.50 -20.65
N ALA A 51 -23.90 -18.35 -19.54
CA ALA A 51 -24.38 -17.58 -18.39
C ALA A 51 -24.55 -16.09 -18.70
N THR A 52 -23.74 -15.55 -19.61
CA THR A 52 -23.79 -14.15 -20.03
C THR A 52 -24.99 -13.90 -20.94
N GLU A 53 -25.21 -14.77 -21.93
CA GLU A 53 -26.39 -14.74 -22.81
C GLU A 53 -27.69 -14.85 -21.98
N ALA A 54 -27.72 -15.78 -21.02
CA ALA A 54 -28.86 -15.93 -20.11
C ALA A 54 -29.13 -14.67 -19.28
N TYR A 55 -28.08 -14.02 -18.79
CA TYR A 55 -28.21 -12.80 -18.00
C TYR A 55 -28.66 -11.60 -18.84
N GLU A 56 -28.16 -11.45 -20.06
CA GLU A 56 -28.58 -10.36 -20.96
C GLU A 56 -30.08 -10.41 -21.26
N VAL A 57 -30.61 -11.61 -21.47
CA VAL A 57 -32.04 -11.82 -21.74
C VAL A 57 -32.87 -11.66 -20.46
N LEU A 58 -32.45 -12.24 -19.33
CA LEU A 58 -33.27 -12.29 -18.11
C LEU A 58 -33.19 -11.01 -17.25
N SER A 59 -32.14 -10.19 -17.40
CA SER A 59 -31.96 -8.95 -16.62
C SER A 59 -32.74 -7.75 -17.18
N ASP A 60 -33.14 -7.81 -18.46
CA ASP A 60 -33.99 -6.83 -19.13
C ASP A 60 -35.45 -7.29 -19.14
N ALA A 61 -36.36 -6.42 -18.69
CA ALA A 61 -37.77 -6.78 -18.52
C ALA A 61 -38.48 -7.06 -19.86
N GLU A 62 -38.07 -6.38 -20.94
CA GLU A 62 -38.66 -6.56 -22.26
C GLU A 62 -38.14 -7.84 -22.92
N LYS A 63 -36.83 -8.10 -22.87
CA LYS A 63 -36.22 -9.33 -23.38
C LYS A 63 -36.70 -10.56 -22.61
N ARG A 64 -36.80 -10.49 -21.28
CA ARG A 64 -37.35 -11.57 -20.44
C ARG A 64 -38.79 -11.89 -20.84
N SER A 65 -39.63 -10.88 -21.01
CA SER A 65 -41.02 -11.07 -21.43
C SER A 65 -41.13 -11.76 -22.79
N ARG A 66 -40.27 -11.41 -23.76
CA ARG A 66 -40.21 -12.07 -25.07
C ARG A 66 -39.73 -13.51 -24.97
N TYR A 67 -38.72 -13.77 -24.15
CA TYR A 67 -38.23 -15.12 -23.87
C TYR A 67 -39.29 -16.00 -23.20
N ASP A 68 -40.03 -15.45 -22.23
CA ASP A 68 -41.10 -16.17 -21.53
C ASP A 68 -42.27 -16.53 -22.46
N GLN A 69 -42.54 -15.71 -23.48
CA GLN A 69 -43.64 -15.93 -24.45
C GLN A 69 -43.25 -16.83 -25.62
N HIS A 70 -42.01 -16.73 -26.11
CA HIS A 70 -41.59 -17.34 -27.38
C HIS A 70 -40.33 -18.22 -27.25
N GLY A 71 -39.86 -18.48 -26.04
CA GLY A 71 -38.63 -19.23 -25.79
C GLY A 71 -37.41 -18.59 -26.47
N HIS A 72 -36.41 -19.43 -26.78
CA HIS A 72 -35.18 -18.99 -27.45
C HIS A 72 -35.42 -18.30 -28.80
N SER A 73 -36.45 -18.71 -29.55
CA SER A 73 -36.82 -18.08 -30.83
C SER A 73 -37.31 -16.62 -30.70
N GLY A 74 -37.74 -16.19 -29.51
CA GLY A 74 -38.16 -14.80 -29.25
C GLY A 74 -37.00 -13.82 -29.04
N VAL A 75 -35.79 -14.34 -28.85
CA VAL A 75 -34.59 -13.58 -28.47
C VAL A 75 -33.35 -13.97 -29.27
N ASP A 76 -33.47 -14.86 -30.26
CA ASP A 76 -32.38 -15.30 -31.17
C ASP A 76 -31.81 -14.16 -32.04
N SER A 77 -32.36 -12.94 -31.97
CA SER A 77 -31.80 -11.72 -32.59
C SER A 77 -30.88 -10.92 -31.65
N VAL A 78 -30.61 -11.41 -30.44
CA VAL A 78 -29.68 -10.81 -29.50
C VAL A 78 -28.27 -11.29 -29.82
N HIS A 79 -27.35 -10.34 -29.92
CA HIS A 79 -25.98 -10.47 -30.44
C HIS A 79 -25.31 -11.82 -30.13
N GLN A 80 -24.95 -12.55 -31.19
CA GLN A 80 -24.09 -13.72 -31.06
C GLN A 80 -22.66 -13.21 -30.86
N TYR A 81 -22.18 -13.22 -29.61
CA TYR A 81 -20.81 -12.83 -29.29
C TYR A 81 -19.84 -13.86 -29.89
N GLY A 82 -19.05 -13.42 -30.87
CA GLY A 82 -18.06 -14.26 -31.56
C GLY A 82 -16.93 -14.66 -30.62
N ASP A 83 -16.37 -13.68 -29.91
CA ASP A 83 -15.23 -13.91 -29.02
C ASP A 83 -15.46 -13.45 -27.58
N VAL A 84 -14.62 -13.97 -26.67
CA VAL A 84 -14.68 -13.63 -25.24
C VAL A 84 -14.34 -12.15 -25.01
N GLU A 85 -13.45 -11.58 -25.82
CA GLU A 85 -13.14 -10.14 -25.79
C GLU A 85 -14.34 -9.26 -26.15
N ASP A 86 -15.21 -9.65 -27.10
CA ASP A 86 -16.42 -8.88 -27.45
C ASP A 86 -17.41 -8.82 -26.28
N ILE A 87 -17.47 -9.89 -25.47
CA ILE A 87 -18.29 -9.97 -24.26
C ILE A 87 -17.72 -9.02 -23.20
N PHE A 88 -16.40 -9.01 -23.02
CA PHE A 88 -15.73 -8.11 -22.09
C PHE A 88 -15.77 -6.65 -22.53
N GLU A 89 -15.86 -6.34 -23.81
CA GLU A 89 -16.01 -4.96 -24.29
C GLU A 89 -17.47 -4.48 -24.10
N ALA A 90 -18.45 -5.31 -24.42
CA ALA A 90 -19.88 -5.00 -24.24
C ALA A 90 -20.33 -4.92 -22.77
N PHE A 91 -19.69 -5.70 -21.88
CA PHE A 91 -19.98 -5.71 -20.45
C PHE A 91 -18.87 -5.10 -19.58
N GLY A 92 -17.74 -4.69 -20.16
CA GLY A 92 -16.63 -4.02 -19.48
C GLY A 92 -17.04 -2.66 -18.93
N ASP A 93 -17.96 -1.99 -19.61
CA ASP A 93 -18.61 -0.77 -19.12
C ASP A 93 -19.62 -1.04 -17.97
N MET A 94 -20.00 -2.32 -17.76
CA MET A 94 -20.90 -2.75 -16.69
C MET A 94 -20.18 -3.47 -15.52
N PHE A 95 -18.99 -4.04 -15.72
CA PHE A 95 -18.30 -4.86 -14.72
C PHE A 95 -16.78 -4.59 -14.58
N GLY A 96 -16.18 -3.73 -15.39
CA GLY A 96 -14.75 -3.39 -15.33
C GLY A 96 -14.44 -2.16 -14.48
N GLY A 97 -14.12 -2.37 -13.20
CA GLY A 97 -13.25 -1.51 -12.38
C GLY A 97 -13.51 0.01 -12.36
N GLY A 98 -14.26 0.49 -11.37
CA GLY A 98 -14.07 1.85 -10.86
C GLY A 98 -15.31 2.74 -10.63
N MET A 99 -16.52 2.32 -11.00
CA MET A 99 -17.71 3.19 -10.89
C MET A 99 -19.01 2.54 -10.35
N PHE A 100 -18.99 1.27 -9.94
CA PHE A 100 -20.23 0.56 -9.57
C PHE A 100 -20.57 0.51 -8.08
N GLY A 101 -19.80 1.20 -7.23
CA GLY A 101 -20.21 1.52 -5.86
C GLY A 101 -21.15 2.73 -5.77
N ASP A 102 -21.19 3.57 -6.82
CA ASP A 102 -21.80 4.91 -6.76
C ASP A 102 -22.98 5.11 -7.73
N LEU A 103 -23.24 4.12 -8.61
CA LEU A 103 -24.29 4.21 -9.64
C LEU A 103 -25.56 3.38 -9.33
N PHE A 104 -25.49 2.39 -8.44
CA PHE A 104 -26.64 1.54 -8.07
C PHE A 104 -27.28 1.87 -6.71
N GLY A 105 -26.88 2.99 -6.10
CA GLY A 105 -27.43 3.44 -4.82
C GLY A 105 -28.57 4.47 -4.89
N ASN A 106 -28.97 5.00 -6.05
CA ASN A 106 -29.93 6.12 -6.04
C ASN A 106 -30.75 6.35 -7.32
N ARG A 107 -31.51 5.34 -7.78
CA ARG A 107 -32.50 5.55 -8.87
C ARG A 107 -33.94 5.69 -8.38
N GLY A 108 -34.10 6.17 -7.14
CA GLY A 108 -35.40 6.31 -6.48
C GLY A 108 -35.51 7.52 -5.55
N ARG A 109 -35.05 8.71 -5.97
CA ARG A 109 -35.56 9.99 -5.40
C ARG A 109 -35.14 11.17 -6.27
N GLY A 110 -36.13 11.89 -6.77
CA GLY A 110 -35.93 13.17 -7.43
C GLY A 110 -35.24 14.20 -6.53
N GLY A 111 -34.54 15.13 -7.18
CA GLY A 111 -33.92 16.30 -6.56
C GLY A 111 -32.41 16.26 -6.64
N GLY A 112 -31.83 17.09 -7.50
CA GLY A 112 -30.40 17.40 -7.54
C GLY A 112 -29.94 18.09 -6.25
N ARG A 113 -29.88 17.33 -5.15
CA ARG A 113 -29.18 17.73 -3.95
C ARG A 113 -27.69 17.62 -4.25
N ARG A 114 -27.05 18.78 -4.34
CA ARG A 114 -25.60 19.00 -4.33
C ARG A 114 -24.95 17.96 -3.40
N ARG A 115 -24.29 16.94 -3.96
CA ARG A 115 -23.54 15.97 -3.15
C ARG A 115 -22.43 16.75 -2.48
N VAL A 116 -22.58 16.95 -1.18
CA VAL A 116 -21.61 17.66 -0.36
C VAL A 116 -20.32 16.85 -0.40
N ARG A 117 -19.27 17.40 -1.01
CA ARG A 117 -18.00 16.69 -1.22
C ARG A 117 -17.20 16.67 0.08
N LYS A 118 -16.48 15.59 0.36
CA LYS A 118 -15.47 15.58 1.43
C LYS A 118 -14.34 16.54 1.06
N GLY A 119 -13.73 17.17 2.06
CA GLY A 119 -12.48 17.91 1.87
C GLY A 119 -11.34 17.00 1.43
N ALA A 120 -10.30 17.59 0.84
CA ALA A 120 -9.17 16.82 0.34
C ALA A 120 -8.37 16.19 1.50
N ASP A 121 -7.88 14.98 1.28
CA ASP A 121 -7.01 14.32 2.25
C ASP A 121 -5.59 14.93 2.19
N ILE A 122 -4.92 14.98 3.32
CA ILE A 122 -3.55 15.51 3.46
C ILE A 122 -2.58 14.35 3.60
N ARG A 123 -1.41 14.48 2.96
CA ARG A 123 -0.29 13.58 3.12
C ARG A 123 0.77 14.22 4.00
N CYS A 124 1.13 13.54 5.08
CA CYS A 124 2.27 13.89 5.92
C CYS A 124 3.28 12.74 5.88
N ASN A 125 4.57 13.06 6.01
CA ASN A 125 5.62 12.06 6.14
C ASN A 125 6.28 12.24 7.50
N VAL A 126 6.53 11.14 8.20
CA VAL A 126 7.26 11.11 9.47
C VAL A 126 8.42 10.15 9.34
N THR A 127 9.61 10.61 9.71
CA THR A 127 10.80 9.77 9.77
C THR A 127 11.04 9.33 11.20
N LEU A 128 11.18 8.01 11.42
CA LEU A 128 11.42 7.39 12.72
C LEU A 128 12.76 6.65 12.73
N THR A 129 13.34 6.50 13.91
CA THR A 129 14.41 5.50 14.13
C THR A 129 13.80 4.11 14.33
N LEU A 130 14.62 3.06 14.25
CA LEU A 130 14.17 1.69 14.46
C LEU A 130 13.64 1.47 15.89
N GLU A 131 14.27 2.11 16.88
CA GLU A 131 13.87 2.06 18.29
C GLU A 131 12.52 2.73 18.52
N GLU A 132 12.31 3.91 17.91
CA GLU A 132 11.02 4.63 17.94
C GLU A 132 9.93 3.79 17.27
N ALA A 133 10.21 3.21 16.10
CA ALA A 133 9.28 2.36 15.38
C ALA A 133 8.92 1.08 16.16
N ALA A 134 9.90 0.49 16.86
CA ALA A 134 9.69 -0.72 17.64
C ALA A 134 8.88 -0.48 18.92
N ARG A 135 9.12 0.63 19.64
CA ARG A 135 8.45 0.95 20.91
C ARG A 135 7.13 1.71 20.73
N GLY A 136 6.93 2.37 19.59
CA GLY A 136 5.87 3.33 19.39
C GLY A 136 6.24 4.69 19.98
N VAL A 137 5.73 5.76 19.37
CA VAL A 137 6.07 7.14 19.75
C VAL A 137 4.96 8.10 19.36
N ASP A 138 4.75 9.12 20.19
CA ASP A 138 3.94 10.29 19.83
C ASP A 138 4.84 11.31 19.13
N LYS A 139 4.48 11.70 17.91
CA LYS A 139 5.23 12.69 17.13
C LYS A 139 4.35 13.89 16.80
N ASP A 140 4.87 15.08 17.09
CA ASP A 140 4.25 16.32 16.67
C ASP A 140 4.62 16.62 15.22
N ILE A 141 3.59 16.70 14.37
CA ILE A 141 3.73 17.14 12.98
C ILE A 141 3.08 18.50 12.80
N SER A 142 3.73 19.35 12.00
CA SER A 142 3.13 20.62 11.61
C SER A 142 3.01 20.71 10.09
N PHE A 143 1.83 21.10 9.64
CA PHE A 143 1.53 21.25 8.22
C PHE A 143 0.56 22.42 8.01
N ARG A 144 0.43 22.87 6.76
CA ARG A 144 -0.56 23.89 6.40
C ARG A 144 -1.76 23.20 5.79
N ARG A 145 -2.96 23.56 6.22
CA ARG A 145 -4.21 23.09 5.65
C ARG A 145 -5.19 24.23 5.42
N ARG A 146 -6.10 24.01 4.47
CA ARG A 146 -7.28 24.85 4.31
C ARG A 146 -8.29 24.52 5.39
N VAL A 147 -8.61 25.49 6.24
CA VAL A 147 -9.69 25.42 7.22
C VAL A 147 -10.83 26.34 6.79
N LYS A 148 -12.00 26.18 7.40
CA LYS A 148 -13.10 27.14 7.22
C LYS A 148 -12.64 28.51 7.71
N CYS A 149 -12.86 29.53 6.90
CA CYS A 149 -12.64 30.92 7.29
C CYS A 149 -13.44 31.23 8.55
N GLU A 150 -12.78 31.70 9.60
CA GLU A 150 -13.43 32.02 10.88
C GLU A 150 -14.35 33.24 10.73
N THR A 151 -13.92 34.24 9.94
CA THR A 151 -14.66 35.49 9.74
C THR A 151 -16.01 35.28 9.06
N CYS A 152 -16.07 34.43 8.02
CA CYS A 152 -17.31 34.16 7.29
C CYS A 152 -17.93 32.78 7.56
N ALA A 153 -17.38 32.01 8.51
CA ALA A 153 -17.80 30.64 8.83
C ALA A 153 -17.90 29.70 7.60
N GLY A 154 -17.09 29.93 6.56
CA GLY A 154 -17.10 29.14 5.33
C GLY A 154 -18.11 29.59 4.26
N VAL A 155 -18.86 30.68 4.48
CA VAL A 155 -19.85 31.20 3.53
C VAL A 155 -19.19 31.93 2.35
N GLY A 156 -18.00 32.48 2.56
CA GLY A 156 -17.30 33.32 1.58
C GLY A 156 -17.84 34.75 1.47
N ALA A 157 -18.85 35.13 2.25
CA ALA A 157 -19.41 36.48 2.29
C ALA A 157 -18.92 37.27 3.51
N GLU A 158 -18.85 38.60 3.41
CA GLU A 158 -18.59 39.44 4.58
C GLU A 158 -19.63 39.21 5.70
N PRO A 159 -19.24 39.33 6.98
CA PRO A 159 -20.17 39.22 8.10
C PRO A 159 -21.37 40.16 7.92
N GLY A 160 -22.59 39.60 7.96
CA GLY A 160 -23.84 40.36 7.76
C GLY A 160 -24.34 40.39 6.31
N SER A 161 -23.51 40.03 5.33
CA SER A 161 -23.91 39.80 3.94
C SER A 161 -24.36 38.35 3.75
N LYS A 162 -25.46 38.14 3.02
CA LYS A 162 -25.97 36.79 2.71
C LYS A 162 -25.83 36.49 1.22
N PRO A 163 -25.42 35.28 0.84
CA PRO A 163 -25.46 34.86 -0.56
C PRO A 163 -26.90 34.94 -1.09
N THR A 164 -27.06 35.54 -2.24
CA THR A 164 -28.36 35.59 -2.94
C THR A 164 -28.43 34.48 -3.99
N GLN A 165 -29.63 34.04 -4.32
CA GLN A 165 -29.82 33.03 -5.36
C GLN A 165 -29.33 33.57 -6.70
N CYS A 166 -28.56 32.77 -7.44
CA CYS A 166 -28.09 33.17 -8.76
C CYS A 166 -29.27 33.23 -9.73
N GLY A 167 -29.59 34.44 -10.24
CA GLY A 167 -30.70 34.65 -11.17
C GLY A 167 -30.56 33.87 -12.49
N THR A 168 -29.32 33.74 -12.99
CA THR A 168 -29.02 33.12 -14.30
C THR A 168 -29.30 31.62 -14.34
N CYS A 169 -29.10 30.92 -13.22
CA CYS A 169 -29.43 29.49 -13.10
C CYS A 169 -30.61 29.22 -12.17
N GLY A 170 -31.29 30.24 -11.65
CA GLY A 170 -32.36 30.06 -10.65
C GLY A 170 -31.90 29.27 -9.42
N GLY A 171 -30.64 29.39 -9.01
CA GLY A 171 -30.08 28.62 -7.90
C GLY A 171 -29.67 27.17 -8.21
N HIS A 172 -29.81 26.72 -9.46
CA HIS A 172 -29.48 25.35 -9.84
C HIS A 172 -27.98 25.11 -10.07
N GLY A 173 -27.16 26.18 -10.11
CA GLY A 173 -25.71 26.10 -10.31
C GLY A 173 -25.27 25.70 -11.72
N GLN A 174 -26.20 25.28 -12.57
CA GLN A 174 -25.97 24.78 -13.92
C GLN A 174 -26.97 25.39 -14.88
N VAL A 175 -26.54 25.59 -16.13
CA VAL A 175 -27.39 26.05 -17.22
C VAL A 175 -27.41 24.97 -18.31
N ILE A 176 -28.56 24.81 -18.97
CA ILE A 176 -28.72 23.83 -20.03
C ILE A 176 -28.58 24.58 -21.35
N GLN A 177 -27.57 24.24 -22.14
CA GLN A 177 -27.40 24.72 -23.49
C GLN A 177 -27.92 23.66 -24.46
N SER A 178 -28.94 24.02 -25.24
CA SER A 178 -29.51 23.14 -26.27
C SER A 178 -29.01 23.56 -27.65
N ALA A 179 -28.33 22.66 -28.34
CA ALA A 179 -27.96 22.80 -29.75
C ALA A 179 -28.62 21.67 -30.54
N GLY A 180 -29.79 21.96 -31.12
CA GLY A 180 -30.61 20.95 -31.82
C GLY A 180 -31.07 19.83 -30.87
N ILE A 181 -30.71 18.59 -31.21
CA ILE A 181 -31.06 17.38 -30.42
C ILE A 181 -30.15 17.24 -29.19
N LEU A 182 -28.99 17.89 -29.18
CA LEU A 182 -28.03 17.78 -28.08
C LEU A 182 -28.35 18.79 -26.97
N ARG A 183 -28.55 18.29 -25.74
CA ARG A 183 -28.63 19.11 -24.52
C ARG A 183 -27.37 18.90 -23.72
N VAL A 184 -26.56 19.95 -23.59
CA VAL A 184 -25.34 19.94 -22.78
C VAL A 184 -25.60 20.74 -21.52
N GLN A 185 -25.34 20.13 -20.38
CA GLN A 185 -25.40 20.79 -19.09
C GLN A 185 -24.00 21.33 -18.75
N THR A 186 -23.90 22.64 -18.56
CA THR A 186 -22.65 23.31 -18.19
C THR A 186 -22.82 24.04 -16.86
N ALA A 187 -21.71 24.22 -16.15
CA ALA A 187 -21.72 25.05 -14.94
C ALA A 187 -22.16 26.47 -15.30
N CYS A 188 -23.03 27.06 -14.48
CA CYS A 188 -23.51 28.41 -14.70
C CYS A 188 -22.31 29.39 -14.67
N PRO A 189 -22.06 30.19 -15.71
CA PRO A 189 -20.88 31.06 -15.77
C PRO A 189 -20.89 32.11 -14.64
N ASP A 190 -22.09 32.53 -14.26
CA ASP A 190 -22.34 33.59 -13.29
C ASP A 190 -22.12 33.22 -11.83
N CYS A 191 -22.24 31.94 -11.48
CA CYS A 191 -22.02 31.45 -10.11
C CYS A 191 -21.03 30.30 -10.06
N GLN A 192 -20.43 29.93 -11.20
CA GLN A 192 -19.44 28.87 -11.35
C GLN A 192 -19.83 27.55 -10.68
N GLY A 193 -21.12 27.18 -10.73
CA GLY A 193 -21.62 25.96 -10.06
C GLY A 193 -22.22 26.16 -8.67
N SER A 194 -22.01 27.29 -8.00
CA SER A 194 -22.41 27.46 -6.60
C SER A 194 -23.92 27.66 -6.38
N GLY A 195 -24.67 28.03 -7.41
CA GLY A 195 -26.09 28.40 -7.33
C GLY A 195 -26.36 29.70 -6.56
N GLN A 196 -25.33 30.33 -5.99
CA GLN A 196 -25.47 31.54 -5.17
C GLN A 196 -24.44 32.59 -5.60
N LYS A 197 -24.86 33.85 -5.62
CA LYS A 197 -23.94 34.98 -5.82
C LYS A 197 -23.67 35.61 -4.46
N VAL A 198 -22.39 35.78 -4.16
CA VAL A 198 -21.95 36.56 -3.00
C VAL A 198 -21.77 38.00 -3.47
N GLY A 199 -22.54 38.93 -2.90
CA GLY A 199 -22.45 40.36 -3.25
C GLY A 199 -21.15 40.99 -2.75
N SER A 200 -20.86 40.81 -1.45
CA SER A 200 -19.62 41.28 -0.81
C SER A 200 -18.78 40.08 -0.38
N PRO A 201 -17.70 39.73 -1.10
CA PRO A 201 -16.84 38.63 -0.72
C PRO A 201 -16.09 38.95 0.57
N CYS A 202 -15.93 37.96 1.45
CA CYS A 202 -15.17 38.12 2.67
C CYS A 202 -13.71 38.53 2.38
N ASN A 203 -13.19 39.54 3.10
CA ASN A 203 -11.83 40.06 2.88
C ASN A 203 -10.71 39.05 3.20
N ASP A 204 -10.90 38.22 4.23
CA ASP A 204 -9.86 37.29 4.70
C ASP A 204 -9.69 36.08 3.77
N CYS A 205 -10.80 35.51 3.30
CA CYS A 205 -10.79 34.35 2.39
C CYS A 205 -11.03 34.72 0.91
N ARG A 206 -11.22 36.00 0.60
CA ARG A 206 -11.48 36.54 -0.75
C ARG A 206 -12.60 35.82 -1.50
N GLY A 207 -13.69 35.50 -0.80
CA GLY A 207 -14.84 34.82 -1.40
C GLY A 207 -14.79 33.29 -1.42
N THR A 208 -13.66 32.68 -1.04
CA THR A 208 -13.49 31.21 -1.14
C THR A 208 -14.09 30.44 0.04
N GLY A 209 -14.33 31.10 1.17
CA GLY A 209 -14.78 30.46 2.42
C GLY A 209 -13.69 29.65 3.13
N LEU A 210 -12.47 29.60 2.61
CA LEU A 210 -11.38 28.80 3.15
C LEU A 210 -10.14 29.67 3.43
N GLU A 211 -9.39 29.32 4.47
CA GLU A 211 -8.15 29.98 4.86
C GLU A 211 -7.04 28.97 5.09
N ASN A 212 -5.81 29.32 4.69
CA ASN A 212 -4.64 28.51 4.98
C ASN A 212 -4.16 28.77 6.41
N LYS A 213 -4.27 27.79 7.30
CA LYS A 213 -3.72 27.86 8.65
C LYS A 213 -2.65 26.79 8.87
N LYS A 214 -1.67 27.11 9.71
CA LYS A 214 -0.72 26.13 10.24
C LYS A 214 -1.47 25.31 11.28
N ALA A 215 -1.50 24.00 11.11
CA ALA A 215 -2.02 23.05 12.07
C ALA A 215 -0.84 22.30 12.70
N GLU A 216 -0.94 22.06 14.00
CA GLU A 216 -0.03 21.21 14.77
C GLU A 216 -0.85 20.03 15.25
N LEU A 217 -0.36 18.82 14.99
CA LEU A 217 -1.06 17.58 15.27
C LEU A 217 -0.08 16.60 15.90
N THR A 218 -0.41 16.14 17.10
CA THR A 218 0.29 15.04 17.75
C THR A 218 -0.28 13.73 17.23
N VAL A 219 0.55 12.93 16.57
CA VAL A 219 0.17 11.63 16.00
C VAL A 219 0.79 10.53 16.83
N THR A 220 -0.07 9.69 17.42
CA THR A 220 0.35 8.45 18.08
C THR A 220 0.64 7.37 17.06
N ILE A 221 1.91 7.01 16.95
CA ILE A 221 2.37 5.95 16.06
C ILE A 221 2.50 4.66 16.89
N PRO A 222 1.76 3.60 16.57
CA PRO A 222 1.77 2.38 17.36
C PRO A 222 3.12 1.68 17.30
N ALA A 223 3.42 0.89 18.34
CA ALA A 223 4.58 0.03 18.37
C ALA A 223 4.54 -0.98 17.21
N GLY A 224 5.69 -1.23 16.61
CA GLY A 224 5.84 -2.24 15.57
C GLY A 224 5.63 -1.75 14.13
N VAL A 225 5.36 -0.47 13.91
CA VAL A 225 5.20 0.06 12.55
C VAL A 225 6.44 -0.22 11.70
N ASP A 226 6.22 -0.59 10.44
CA ASP A 226 7.27 -0.87 9.47
C ASP A 226 7.40 0.26 8.44
N ASP A 227 8.48 0.23 7.67
CA ASP A 227 8.70 1.19 6.60
C ASP A 227 7.57 1.14 5.55
N GLY A 228 7.11 2.32 5.13
CA GLY A 228 6.01 2.45 4.16
C GLY A 228 4.61 2.25 4.74
N MET A 229 4.47 1.94 6.02
CA MET A 229 3.16 1.91 6.67
C MET A 229 2.52 3.31 6.73
N ARG A 230 1.18 3.33 6.73
CA ARG A 230 0.39 4.56 6.81
C ARG A 230 -0.53 4.56 8.02
N VAL A 231 -0.52 5.65 8.77
CA VAL A 231 -1.44 5.92 9.88
C VAL A 231 -2.48 6.93 9.42
N ARG A 232 -3.76 6.59 9.55
CA ARG A 232 -4.86 7.50 9.20
C ARG A 232 -5.33 8.25 10.44
N VAL A 233 -5.20 9.57 10.41
CA VAL A 233 -5.79 10.47 11.41
C VAL A 233 -7.06 11.08 10.82
N THR A 234 -8.20 10.68 11.38
CA THR A 234 -9.52 11.00 10.81
C THR A 234 -9.85 12.47 11.06
N GLY A 235 -10.33 13.17 10.03
CA GLY A 235 -10.77 14.56 10.13
C GLY A 235 -9.66 15.62 10.23
N GLU A 236 -8.41 15.22 10.08
CA GLU A 236 -7.27 16.15 10.12
C GLU A 236 -6.81 16.64 8.73
N GLY A 237 -7.58 16.36 7.68
CA GLY A 237 -7.33 16.83 6.31
C GLY A 237 -7.82 18.26 6.04
N GLU A 238 -8.11 18.58 4.79
CA GLU A 238 -8.62 19.90 4.40
C GLU A 238 -10.12 20.04 4.66
N ALA A 239 -10.57 21.27 4.89
CA ALA A 239 -11.99 21.59 4.94
C ALA A 239 -12.65 21.46 3.55
N SER A 240 -13.89 20.97 3.54
CA SER A 240 -14.68 20.87 2.33
C SER A 240 -15.12 22.26 1.82
N PRO A 241 -14.95 22.56 0.52
CA PRO A 241 -15.46 23.79 -0.09
C PRO A 241 -17.00 23.91 -0.07
N ASP A 242 -17.71 22.79 -0.06
CA ASP A 242 -19.19 22.76 -0.11
C ASP A 242 -19.82 22.51 1.28
N GLY A 243 -19.07 22.72 2.36
CA GLY A 243 -19.55 22.53 3.74
C GLY A 243 -19.64 21.06 4.19
N GLY A 244 -18.97 20.16 3.48
CA GLY A 244 -18.87 18.73 3.80
C GLY A 244 -17.94 18.34 4.92
N PRO A 245 -17.85 17.03 5.18
CA PRO A 245 -16.87 16.50 6.12
C PRO A 245 -15.46 16.89 5.69
N VAL A 246 -14.62 17.16 6.67
CA VAL A 246 -13.19 17.38 6.49
C VAL A 246 -12.51 16.13 5.89
N GLY A 247 -11.42 16.35 5.15
CA GLY A 247 -10.53 15.28 4.72
C GLY A 247 -9.87 14.57 5.90
N ASP A 248 -9.14 13.50 5.63
CA ASP A 248 -8.27 12.82 6.61
C ASP A 248 -6.81 13.18 6.38
N CYS A 249 -5.98 13.00 7.41
CA CYS A 249 -4.53 13.07 7.27
C CYS A 249 -3.96 11.65 7.23
N TYR A 250 -3.20 11.34 6.19
CA TYR A 250 -2.44 10.09 6.05
C TYR A 250 -0.97 10.37 6.34
N VAL A 251 -0.50 9.80 7.44
CA VAL A 251 0.88 9.90 7.89
C VAL A 251 1.63 8.68 7.37
N PHE A 252 2.55 8.90 6.44
CA PHE A 252 3.44 7.88 5.90
C PHE A 252 4.68 7.79 6.77
N VAL A 253 4.95 6.60 7.29
CA VAL A 253 6.10 6.32 8.13
C VAL A 253 7.27 5.91 7.24
N THR A 254 8.42 6.54 7.48
CA THR A 254 9.70 6.14 6.91
C THR A 254 10.65 5.78 8.05
N VAL A 255 11.13 4.55 8.09
CA VAL A 255 12.08 4.10 9.12
C VAL A 255 13.50 4.28 8.59
N LYS A 256 14.35 4.96 9.36
CA LYS A 256 15.77 5.13 8.98
C LYS A 256 16.47 3.76 9.02
N PRO A 257 17.36 3.48 8.05
CA PRO A 257 18.28 2.35 8.15
C PRO A 257 19.09 2.43 9.45
N HIS A 258 19.19 1.32 10.17
CA HIS A 258 19.98 1.23 11.40
C HIS A 258 21.36 0.63 11.08
N GLU A 259 22.40 1.07 11.79
CA GLU A 259 23.79 0.64 11.51
C GLU A 259 24.04 -0.83 11.88
N LEU A 260 23.44 -1.28 12.99
CA LEU A 260 23.64 -2.63 13.52
C LEU A 260 22.55 -3.64 13.12
N PHE A 261 21.32 -3.17 12.89
CA PHE A 261 20.15 -4.04 12.80
C PHE A 261 19.51 -3.91 11.43
N LYS A 262 19.22 -5.05 10.81
CA LYS A 262 18.38 -5.12 9.63
C LYS A 262 17.05 -5.76 10.02
N ARG A 263 15.95 -5.05 9.80
CA ARG A 263 14.62 -5.58 10.08
C ARG A 263 14.11 -6.43 8.90
N GLU A 264 13.63 -7.62 9.19
CA GLU A 264 12.92 -8.48 8.24
C GLU A 264 11.58 -8.90 8.85
N GLY A 265 10.51 -8.17 8.50
CA GLY A 265 9.18 -8.38 9.08
C GLY A 265 9.15 -8.03 10.58
N SER A 266 8.92 -9.04 11.42
CA SER A 266 8.98 -8.88 12.89
C SER A 266 10.35 -9.21 13.47
N ASP A 267 11.23 -9.86 12.70
CA ASP A 267 12.53 -10.30 13.17
C ASP A 267 13.60 -9.24 12.87
N LEU A 268 14.64 -9.25 13.69
CA LEU A 268 15.82 -8.40 13.52
C LEU A 268 17.03 -9.27 13.22
N ILE A 269 17.88 -8.80 12.32
CA ILE A 269 19.13 -9.46 11.97
C ILE A 269 20.27 -8.56 12.44
N LEU A 270 21.15 -9.11 13.26
CA LEU A 270 22.40 -8.49 13.68
C LEU A 270 23.55 -9.34 13.18
N GLN A 271 24.51 -8.71 12.51
CA GLN A 271 25.77 -9.35 12.15
C GLN A 271 26.80 -9.07 13.23
N LEU A 272 27.26 -10.11 13.90
CA LEU A 272 28.17 -10.00 15.05
C LEU A 272 29.55 -10.57 14.70
N PRO A 273 30.60 -9.72 14.62
CA PRO A 273 31.96 -10.22 14.48
C PRO A 273 32.40 -10.94 15.75
N ILE A 274 32.94 -12.14 15.59
CA ILE A 274 33.59 -12.90 16.66
C ILE A 274 35.02 -13.27 16.26
N SER A 275 35.92 -13.40 17.23
CA SER A 275 37.28 -13.86 16.95
C SER A 275 37.31 -15.38 16.71
N TYR A 276 38.32 -15.85 15.98
CA TYR A 276 38.55 -17.28 15.81
C TYR A 276 38.67 -18.02 17.16
N THR A 277 39.33 -17.38 18.14
CA THR A 277 39.48 -17.96 19.48
C THR A 277 38.15 -18.11 20.21
N GLN A 278 37.24 -17.14 20.09
CA GLN A 278 35.89 -17.22 20.65
C GLN A 278 35.07 -18.33 19.98
N ALA A 279 35.15 -18.44 18.65
CA ALA A 279 34.46 -19.48 17.90
C ALA A 279 34.96 -20.89 18.25
N ALA A 280 36.27 -21.07 18.36
CA ALA A 280 36.88 -22.38 18.65
C ALA A 280 36.69 -22.81 20.12
N LEU A 281 36.86 -21.89 21.07
CA LEU A 281 36.86 -22.20 22.50
C LEU A 281 35.51 -21.97 23.19
N GLY A 282 34.56 -21.35 22.49
CA GLY A 282 33.32 -20.84 23.06
C GLY A 282 33.57 -19.56 23.86
N ALA A 283 32.54 -18.73 23.98
CA ALA A 283 32.61 -17.48 24.73
C ALA A 283 31.21 -17.04 25.19
N GLU A 284 31.15 -16.28 26.27
CA GLU A 284 29.98 -15.48 26.59
C GLU A 284 30.24 -14.05 26.12
N ILE A 285 29.39 -13.53 25.25
CA ILE A 285 29.52 -12.21 24.65
C ILE A 285 28.24 -11.41 24.84
N GLU A 286 28.39 -10.11 25.07
CA GLU A 286 27.29 -9.19 25.23
C GLU A 286 26.80 -8.71 23.86
N VAL A 287 25.52 -8.91 23.58
CA VAL A 287 24.88 -8.60 22.30
C VAL A 287 23.93 -7.42 22.48
N PRO A 288 24.02 -6.35 21.66
CA PRO A 288 23.08 -5.25 21.73
C PRO A 288 21.69 -5.71 21.25
N THR A 289 20.65 -5.29 21.97
CA THR A 289 19.24 -5.41 21.54
C THR A 289 18.57 -4.03 21.57
N LEU A 290 17.32 -3.93 21.09
CA LEU A 290 16.56 -2.68 21.12
C LEU A 290 16.17 -2.21 22.53
N VAL A 291 16.18 -3.08 23.54
CA VAL A 291 15.78 -2.74 24.93
C VAL A 291 17.00 -2.55 25.84
N GLY A 292 18.08 -3.27 25.55
CA GLY A 292 19.33 -3.26 26.30
C GLY A 292 20.23 -4.42 25.90
N PRO A 293 21.46 -4.49 26.39
CA PRO A 293 22.35 -5.61 26.07
C PRO A 293 21.86 -6.92 26.70
N GLU A 294 22.19 -8.04 26.07
CA GLU A 294 21.86 -9.40 26.52
C GLU A 294 23.04 -10.35 26.30
N GLN A 295 23.23 -11.30 27.22
CA GLN A 295 24.32 -12.27 27.13
C GLN A 295 23.99 -13.36 26.11
N LEU A 296 24.87 -13.55 25.14
CA LEU A 296 24.83 -14.65 24.18
C LEU A 296 25.99 -15.61 24.47
N ARG A 297 25.65 -16.88 24.64
CA ARG A 297 26.63 -17.96 24.76
C ARG A 297 26.93 -18.53 23.38
N VAL A 298 28.17 -18.33 22.94
CA VAL A 298 28.74 -18.93 21.72
C VAL A 298 29.33 -20.28 22.10
N GLU A 299 28.82 -21.34 21.47
CA GLU A 299 29.28 -22.70 21.73
C GLU A 299 30.63 -22.98 21.06
N ARG A 300 31.36 -23.97 21.58
CA ARG A 300 32.63 -24.42 21.01
C ARG A 300 32.43 -24.97 19.61
N GLY A 301 33.30 -24.56 18.68
CA GLY A 301 33.26 -25.02 17.29
C GLY A 301 32.20 -24.31 16.44
N THR A 302 31.71 -23.14 16.89
CA THR A 302 30.79 -22.30 16.12
C THR A 302 31.41 -21.96 14.75
N GLN A 303 30.64 -22.14 13.69
CA GLN A 303 31.07 -21.89 12.32
C GLN A 303 30.72 -20.47 11.87
N ASN A 304 31.42 -20.00 10.84
CA ASN A 304 31.13 -18.73 10.22
C ASN A 304 29.74 -18.77 9.54
N GLY A 305 28.87 -17.82 9.88
CA GLY A 305 27.51 -17.74 9.36
C GLY A 305 26.46 -18.44 10.21
N ASP A 306 26.84 -19.11 11.30
CA ASP A 306 25.89 -19.68 12.26
C ASP A 306 24.96 -18.60 12.83
N VAL A 307 23.71 -18.96 13.08
CA VAL A 307 22.67 -18.04 13.54
C VAL A 307 22.20 -18.44 14.92
N PHE A 308 22.37 -17.53 15.87
CA PHE A 308 21.83 -17.65 17.22
C PHE A 308 20.53 -16.86 17.32
N THR A 309 19.49 -17.45 17.91
CA THR A 309 18.17 -16.80 18.04
C THR A 309 17.93 -16.36 19.47
N LEU A 310 17.83 -15.05 19.69
CA LEU A 310 17.35 -14.47 20.95
C LEU A 310 15.84 -14.25 20.85
N ARG A 311 15.08 -15.12 21.53
CA ARG A 311 13.62 -15.17 21.40
C ARG A 311 12.95 -13.95 22.02
N GLY A 312 11.98 -13.37 21.31
CA GLY A 312 11.20 -12.22 21.76
C GLY A 312 11.97 -10.89 21.79
N LYS A 313 13.14 -10.84 21.13
CA LYS A 313 14.01 -9.64 21.05
C LYS A 313 13.95 -8.92 19.70
N GLY A 314 12.99 -9.29 18.86
CA GLY A 314 12.67 -8.58 17.62
C GLY A 314 11.68 -7.43 17.86
N VAL A 315 10.80 -7.22 16.89
CA VAL A 315 9.79 -6.15 16.88
C VAL A 315 8.39 -6.75 17.06
N VAL A 316 7.50 -6.02 17.74
CA VAL A 316 6.09 -6.40 17.90
C VAL A 316 5.35 -6.25 16.56
N ASP A 317 4.45 -7.17 16.23
CA ASP A 317 3.56 -6.98 15.07
C ASP A 317 2.43 -5.97 15.42
N PRO A 318 2.32 -4.85 14.69
CA PRO A 318 1.30 -3.82 14.95
C PRO A 318 -0.13 -4.31 14.74
N ARG A 319 -0.34 -5.47 14.11
CA ARG A 319 -1.66 -6.09 13.89
C ARG A 319 -2.09 -7.03 15.02
N GLY A 320 -1.35 -7.09 16.12
CA GLY A 320 -1.68 -7.92 17.29
C GLY A 320 -1.09 -9.34 17.24
N GLY A 321 0.12 -9.47 16.69
CA GLY A 321 0.86 -10.73 16.61
C GLY A 321 1.91 -10.92 17.72
N ARG A 322 2.70 -11.99 17.59
CA ARG A 322 3.85 -12.25 18.49
C ARG A 322 4.95 -11.22 18.24
N THR A 323 5.74 -10.91 19.26
CA THR A 323 7.04 -10.26 19.07
C THR A 323 7.96 -11.20 18.29
N GLY A 324 8.65 -10.68 17.27
CA GLY A 324 9.67 -11.44 16.57
C GLY A 324 10.93 -11.68 17.39
N ASP A 325 11.92 -12.28 16.76
CA ASP A 325 13.17 -12.68 17.39
C ASP A 325 14.35 -11.84 16.86
N LEU A 326 15.45 -11.80 17.62
CA LEU A 326 16.72 -11.26 17.15
C LEU A 326 17.60 -12.43 16.67
N LEU A 327 17.86 -12.46 15.38
CA LEU A 327 18.73 -13.39 14.68
C LEU A 327 20.15 -12.81 14.65
N VAL A 328 21.02 -13.36 15.47
CA VAL A 328 22.43 -12.97 15.55
C VAL A 328 23.22 -13.89 14.64
N GLN A 329 23.58 -13.39 13.46
CA GLN A 329 24.45 -14.08 12.53
C GLN A 329 25.90 -13.77 12.88
N VAL A 330 26.67 -14.79 13.28
CA VAL A 330 28.07 -14.60 13.61
C VAL A 330 28.96 -14.68 12.38
N PHE A 331 30.03 -13.90 12.35
CA PHE A 331 31.08 -14.06 11.36
C PHE A 331 32.47 -13.94 11.99
N ILE A 332 33.41 -14.73 11.49
CA ILE A 332 34.77 -14.75 12.04
C ILE A 332 35.56 -13.59 11.46
N GLU A 333 35.97 -12.65 12.32
CA GLU A 333 36.83 -11.55 11.94
C GLU A 333 38.31 -11.93 12.09
N VAL A 334 39.07 -11.87 10.99
CA VAL A 334 40.51 -12.14 10.98
C VAL A 334 41.28 -10.83 11.22
N PRO A 335 42.11 -10.74 12.27
CA PRO A 335 42.85 -9.51 12.57
C PRO A 335 43.86 -9.18 11.47
N LYS A 336 43.86 -7.91 11.04
CA LYS A 336 44.78 -7.42 9.98
C LYS A 336 46.24 -7.26 10.44
N LYS A 337 46.46 -7.15 11.75
CA LYS A 337 47.77 -6.94 12.36
C LYS A 337 47.89 -7.88 13.56
N LEU A 338 49.05 -8.53 13.65
CA LEU A 338 49.40 -9.42 14.75
C LEU A 338 50.67 -8.87 15.41
N ASN A 339 50.74 -8.97 16.73
CA ASN A 339 52.00 -8.77 17.42
C ASN A 339 52.89 -10.02 17.30
N THR A 340 54.17 -9.90 17.68
CA THR A 340 55.16 -10.98 17.55
C THR A 340 54.72 -12.27 18.24
N GLU A 341 54.09 -12.16 19.41
CA GLU A 341 53.66 -13.31 20.20
C GLU A 341 52.41 -13.98 19.59
N GLN A 342 51.45 -13.20 19.12
CA GLN A 342 50.28 -13.71 18.40
C GLN A 342 50.68 -14.42 17.10
N GLU A 343 51.62 -13.87 16.34
CA GLU A 343 52.13 -14.53 15.14
C GLU A 343 52.84 -15.84 15.47
N ARG A 344 53.67 -15.86 16.52
CA ARG A 344 54.34 -17.08 16.99
C ARG A 344 53.33 -18.18 17.32
N LEU A 345 52.32 -17.86 18.14
CA LEU A 345 51.29 -18.81 18.56
C LEU A 345 50.44 -19.33 17.38
N LEU A 346 50.11 -18.47 16.41
CA LEU A 346 49.34 -18.88 15.23
C LEU A 346 50.16 -19.78 14.29
N ARG A 347 51.48 -19.59 14.21
CA ARG A 347 52.37 -20.51 13.48
C ARG A 347 52.46 -21.87 14.17
N GLU A 348 52.60 -21.90 15.49
CA GLU A 348 52.59 -23.15 16.26
C GLU A 348 51.27 -23.91 16.09
N LEU A 349 50.13 -23.20 16.08
CA LEU A 349 48.84 -23.80 15.77
C LEU A 349 48.79 -24.36 14.34
N ALA A 350 49.31 -23.62 13.35
CA ALA A 350 49.35 -24.08 11.97
C ALA A 350 50.20 -25.36 11.80
N ASP A 351 51.33 -25.46 12.52
CA ASP A 351 52.18 -26.66 12.51
C ASP A 351 51.45 -27.88 13.11
N LEU A 352 50.71 -27.68 14.21
CA LEU A 352 49.88 -28.72 14.84
C LEU A 352 48.72 -29.18 13.93
N ASP A 353 48.10 -28.24 13.23
CA ASP A 353 47.01 -28.51 12.28
C ASP A 353 47.53 -28.98 10.90
N HIS A 354 48.85 -29.10 10.74
CA HIS A 354 49.54 -29.46 9.49
C HIS A 354 49.15 -28.57 8.30
N GLN A 355 48.95 -27.27 8.55
CA GLN A 355 48.59 -26.28 7.54
C GLN A 355 49.81 -25.56 6.96
N SER A 356 49.84 -25.40 5.63
CA SER A 356 50.89 -24.67 4.94
C SER A 356 50.68 -23.15 5.06
N VAL A 357 51.47 -22.49 5.91
CA VAL A 357 51.49 -21.03 6.03
C VAL A 357 52.67 -20.41 5.27
N LEU A 358 52.49 -19.18 4.79
CA LEU A 358 53.57 -18.47 4.10
C LEU A 358 54.75 -18.18 5.05
N PRO A 359 55.99 -18.23 4.55
CA PRO A 359 57.16 -17.89 5.33
C PRO A 359 57.10 -16.40 5.75
N HIS A 360 57.72 -16.08 6.87
CA HIS A 360 57.74 -14.72 7.41
C HIS A 360 58.20 -13.74 6.32
N ARG A 361 57.37 -12.74 5.97
CA ARG A 361 57.78 -11.66 5.07
C ARG A 361 58.80 -10.82 5.83
N THR A 362 60.08 -11.10 5.62
CA THR A 362 61.14 -10.15 5.95
C THR A 362 60.82 -8.83 5.25
N SER A 363 60.79 -7.76 6.05
CA SER A 363 60.65 -6.38 5.55
C SER A 363 61.66 -6.15 4.41
N PHE A 364 61.35 -5.26 3.46
CA PHE A 364 62.23 -4.95 2.32
C PHE A 364 63.66 -4.59 2.76
N LEU A 365 63.80 -3.95 3.92
CA LEU A 365 65.09 -3.67 4.58
C LEU A 365 65.81 -4.94 5.08
N GLY A 366 65.05 -5.93 5.56
CA GLY A 366 65.59 -7.25 5.89
C GLY A 366 66.12 -7.97 4.66
N LYS A 367 65.42 -7.87 3.52
CA LYS A 367 65.89 -8.41 2.23
C LYS A 367 67.19 -7.74 1.75
N LEU A 368 67.29 -6.40 1.85
CA LEU A 368 68.50 -5.64 1.54
C LEU A 368 69.67 -6.05 2.44
N LYS A 369 69.45 -6.24 3.74
CA LYS A 369 70.50 -6.67 4.68
C LYS A 369 71.02 -8.06 4.34
N THR A 370 70.14 -9.02 4.05
CA THR A 370 70.55 -10.34 3.55
C THR A 370 71.27 -10.28 2.19
N PHE A 371 70.92 -9.34 1.31
CA PHE A 371 71.61 -9.17 0.02
C PHE A 371 73.05 -8.69 0.23
N PHE A 372 73.26 -7.65 1.06
CA PHE A 372 74.60 -7.13 1.38
C PHE A 372 75.43 -8.07 2.27
N ASP A 373 74.80 -8.88 3.13
CA ASP A 373 75.49 -9.91 3.93
C ASP A 373 75.93 -11.13 3.08
N THR A 374 75.30 -11.36 1.93
CA THR A 374 75.69 -12.45 1.02
C THR A 374 76.90 -12.06 0.16
N GLU A 375 77.08 -10.76 -0.15
CA GLU A 375 78.25 -10.24 -0.87
C GLU A 375 79.51 -10.11 0.01
N SER A 376 79.38 -10.15 1.34
CA SER A 376 80.50 -9.96 2.28
C SER A 376 81.20 -11.26 2.71
N LYS A 377 80.75 -12.44 2.24
CA LYS A 377 81.50 -13.68 2.41
C LYS A 377 82.45 -13.89 1.22
N PRO A 378 83.77 -13.67 1.36
CA PRO A 378 84.72 -14.10 0.34
C PRO A 378 84.66 -15.62 0.22
N GLN A 379 84.50 -16.11 -1.01
CA GLN A 379 84.79 -17.51 -1.34
C GLN A 379 86.23 -17.78 -0.90
N SER A 380 86.39 -18.65 0.10
CA SER A 380 87.69 -19.20 0.52
C SER A 380 87.86 -20.57 -0.11
#